data_AF-A0A816HSK4-F1
#
_entry.id   AF-A0A816HSK4-F1
#
_cell.length_a   1.000
_cell.length_b   1.000
_cell.length_c   1.000
_cell.angle_alpha   90.00
_cell.angle_beta   90.00
_cell.angle_gamma   90.00
#
_symmetry.space_group_name_H-M   'P 1'
#
loop_
_entity.id
_entity.type
_entity.pdbx_description
1 polymer ?
#
loop_
_entity_poly.entity_id
_entity_poly.type
_entity_poly.pdbx_seq_one_letter_code
_entity_poly.pdbx_strand_id
1 'polypeptide(L)'
;MDDFDDDQEMHIYNQFTLEEMEDIIEWVDQHPNYKFTTIKHRFRKVKFPNYISRFREYIKENGTRLEKLDQIKQFMWDEFYIKRTIEKEAVHDTDLELFAIQKARELNWDNFK
;
A
#
# COMPACT_ATOMS: atom_id res chain seq x y z
N MET A 1 13.51 -12.15 11.55
CA MET A 1 13.15 -10.94 12.31
C MET A 1 11.84 -10.49 11.68
N ASP A 2 10.76 -10.51 12.46
CA ASP A 2 9.34 -10.20 12.13
C ASP A 2 8.71 -10.83 10.88
N ASP A 3 8.22 -12.06 11.02
CA ASP A 3 7.19 -12.68 10.16
C ASP A 3 5.77 -12.55 10.78
N PHE A 4 5.60 -11.66 11.76
CA PHE A 4 4.45 -11.64 12.67
C PHE A 4 3.67 -10.29 12.68
N ASP A 5 3.33 -9.71 11.52
CA ASP A 5 2.26 -8.66 11.50
C ASP A 5 1.61 -8.38 10.12
N ASP A 6 2.20 -8.85 9.00
CA ASP A 6 1.70 -8.54 7.65
C ASP A 6 0.24 -9.01 7.40
N ASP A 7 -0.14 -10.20 7.88
CA ASP A 7 -1.51 -10.74 7.68
C ASP A 7 -2.58 -9.96 8.47
N GLN A 8 -2.25 -9.46 9.66
CA GLN A 8 -3.18 -8.64 10.46
C GLN A 8 -3.30 -7.22 9.91
N GLU A 9 -2.20 -6.67 9.40
CA GLU A 9 -2.20 -5.39 8.69
C GLU A 9 -3.04 -5.43 7.42
N MET A 10 -2.84 -6.45 6.57
CA MET A 10 -3.62 -6.62 5.34
C MET A 10 -5.13 -6.67 5.62
N HIS A 11 -5.54 -7.33 6.71
CA HIS A 11 -6.94 -7.44 7.08
C HIS A 11 -7.60 -6.13 7.51
N ILE A 12 -6.82 -5.19 8.07
CA ILE A 12 -7.30 -3.85 8.41
C ILE A 12 -7.45 -3.03 7.13
N TYR A 13 -6.45 -3.03 6.26
CA TYR A 13 -6.49 -2.24 5.03
C TYR A 13 -7.59 -2.71 4.07
N ASN A 14 -7.88 -4.00 4.00
CA ASN A 14 -9.01 -4.53 3.21
C ASN A 14 -10.40 -4.05 3.70
N GLN A 15 -10.52 -3.45 4.89
CA GLN A 15 -11.80 -2.93 5.42
C GLN A 15 -12.03 -1.44 5.17
N PHE A 16 -11.00 -0.72 4.72
CA PHE A 16 -11.04 0.72 4.50
C PHE A 16 -10.49 1.05 3.11
N THR A 17 -11.15 1.96 2.39
CA THR A 17 -10.53 2.54 1.19
C THR A 17 -9.46 3.56 1.59
N LEU A 18 -8.52 3.87 0.69
CA LEU A 18 -7.53 4.93 0.91
C LEU A 18 -8.20 6.28 1.26
N GLU A 19 -9.25 6.63 0.52
CA GLU A 19 -10.06 7.83 0.76
C GLU A 19 -10.70 7.81 2.16
N GLU A 20 -11.24 6.67 2.62
CA GLU A 20 -11.76 6.55 3.99
C GLU A 20 -10.66 6.76 5.04
N MET A 21 -9.44 6.27 4.79
CA MET A 21 -8.31 6.47 5.70
C MET A 21 -7.90 7.95 5.75
N GLU A 22 -7.81 8.62 4.59
CA GLU A 22 -7.47 10.04 4.48
C GLU A 22 -8.49 10.92 5.19
N ASP A 23 -9.78 10.71 4.95
CA ASP A 23 -10.88 11.44 5.60
C ASP A 23 -10.84 11.28 7.14
N ILE A 24 -10.54 10.07 7.62
CA ILE A 24 -10.43 9.79 9.06
C ILE A 24 -9.24 10.57 9.64
N ILE A 25 -8.08 10.54 8.97
CA ILE A 25 -6.88 11.23 9.45
C ILE A 25 -7.06 12.74 9.42
N GLU A 26 -7.63 13.29 8.35
CA GLU A 26 -7.93 14.72 8.24
C GLU A 26 -8.85 15.17 9.38
N TRP A 27 -9.92 14.41 9.65
CA TRP A 27 -10.84 14.75 10.74
C TRP A 27 -10.16 14.71 12.11
N VAL A 28 -9.31 13.71 12.36
CA VAL A 28 -8.54 13.60 13.61
C VAL A 28 -7.57 14.77 13.76
N ASP A 29 -6.90 15.18 12.69
CA ASP A 29 -5.98 16.32 12.69
C ASP A 29 -6.68 17.66 12.92
N GLN A 30 -7.91 17.82 12.41
CA GLN A 30 -8.74 18.99 12.70
C GLN A 30 -9.25 19.03 14.15
N HIS A 31 -9.22 17.91 14.88
CA HIS A 31 -9.80 17.73 16.21
C HIS A 31 -8.82 17.12 17.23
N PRO A 32 -7.62 17.70 17.44
CA PRO A 32 -6.52 17.04 18.18
C PRO A 32 -6.83 16.77 19.66
N ASN A 33 -7.77 17.51 20.25
CA ASN A 33 -8.14 17.38 21.67
C ASN A 33 -9.25 16.35 21.92
N TYR A 34 -9.80 15.73 20.87
CA TYR A 34 -10.90 14.78 21.02
C TYR A 34 -10.39 13.42 21.48
N LYS A 35 -11.09 12.83 22.46
CA LYS A 35 -10.78 11.48 22.94
C LYS A 35 -11.08 10.44 21.86
N PHE A 36 -10.33 9.34 21.88
CA PHE A 36 -10.58 8.21 20.97
C PHE A 36 -12.01 7.66 21.06
N THR A 37 -12.67 7.75 22.22
CA THR A 37 -14.09 7.40 22.35
C THR A 37 -14.98 8.17 21.37
N THR A 38 -14.68 9.46 21.12
CA THR A 38 -15.43 10.27 20.16
C THR A 38 -15.11 9.88 18.72
N ILE A 39 -13.83 9.61 18.43
CA ILE A 39 -13.38 9.09 17.12
C ILE A 39 -14.12 7.78 16.81
N LYS A 40 -14.17 6.85 17.75
CA LYS A 40 -14.86 5.56 17.63
C LYS A 40 -16.37 5.70 17.45
N HIS A 41 -17.00 6.70 18.10
CA HIS A 41 -18.42 6.97 17.92
C HIS A 41 -18.75 7.48 16.52
N ARG A 42 -17.90 8.35 15.95
CA ARG A 42 -18.03 8.87 14.59
C ARG A 42 -17.69 7.81 13.54
N PHE A 43 -16.52 7.19 13.66
CA PHE A 43 -16.00 6.20 12.73
C PHE A 43 -16.10 4.80 13.33
N ARG A 44 -17.30 4.21 13.26
CA ARG A 44 -17.60 2.91 13.90
C ARG A 44 -16.72 1.75 13.45
N LYS A 45 -16.13 1.83 12.25
CA LYS A 45 -15.18 0.85 11.73
C LYS A 45 -13.82 0.90 12.47
N VAL A 46 -13.42 2.07 12.98
CA VAL A 46 -12.16 2.27 13.73
C VAL A 46 -12.33 1.74 15.14
N LYS A 47 -11.96 0.48 15.36
CA LYS A 47 -12.17 -0.20 16.65
C LYS A 47 -11.12 0.14 17.70
N PHE A 48 -9.90 0.40 17.26
CA PHE A 48 -8.73 0.54 18.11
C PHE A 48 -7.92 1.81 17.78
N PRO A 49 -7.26 2.44 18.77
CA PRO A 49 -6.49 3.67 18.56
C PRO A 49 -5.32 3.51 17.59
N ASN A 50 -4.70 2.33 17.55
CA ASN A 50 -3.55 2.04 16.67
C ASN A 50 -3.91 2.12 15.18
N TYR A 51 -5.19 2.04 14.79
CA TYR A 51 -5.61 2.23 13.39
C TYR A 51 -5.22 3.61 12.88
N ILE A 52 -5.28 4.65 13.72
CA ILE A 52 -4.90 6.01 13.33
C ILE A 52 -3.41 6.06 12.97
N SER A 53 -2.56 5.44 13.77
CA SER A 53 -1.13 5.33 13.45
C SER A 53 -0.90 4.54 12.16
N ARG A 54 -1.55 3.39 12.01
CA ARG A 54 -1.44 2.52 10.82
C ARG A 54 -1.96 3.19 9.54
N PHE A 55 -3.01 4.00 9.61
CA PHE A 55 -3.51 4.78 8.48
C PHE A 55 -2.53 5.85 8.06
N ARG A 56 -1.93 6.59 9.00
CA ARG A 56 -0.88 7.56 8.67
C ARG A 56 0.31 6.91 7.98
N GLU A 57 0.73 5.75 8.47
CA GLU A 57 1.81 4.98 7.86
C GLU A 57 1.43 4.50 6.46
N TYR A 58 0.27 3.89 6.28
CA TYR A 58 -0.23 3.45 4.98
C TYR A 58 -0.34 4.58 3.96
N ILE A 59 -0.91 5.73 4.35
CA ILE A 59 -1.02 6.91 3.48
C ILE A 59 0.36 7.45 3.13
N LYS A 60 1.25 7.59 4.12
CA LYS A 60 2.61 8.09 3.91
C LYS A 60 3.41 7.17 2.99
N GLU A 61 3.25 5.87 3.16
CA GLU A 61 3.94 4.87 2.35
C GLU A 61 3.24 4.64 1.00
N ASN A 62 2.04 5.17 0.76
CA ASN A 62 1.26 4.89 -0.45
C ASN A 62 0.97 3.38 -0.62
N GLY A 63 0.47 2.76 0.45
CA GLY A 63 0.10 1.36 0.51
C GLY A 63 1.12 0.46 1.21
N THR A 64 0.72 -0.78 1.48
CA THR A 64 1.57 -1.79 2.11
C THR A 64 2.67 -2.30 1.18
N ARG A 65 3.69 -2.88 1.78
CA ARG A 65 4.74 -3.63 1.06
C ARG A 65 4.14 -4.71 0.15
N LEU A 66 3.17 -5.48 0.64
CA LEU A 66 2.54 -6.56 -0.13
C LEU A 66 1.77 -6.04 -1.34
N GLU A 67 0.97 -4.98 -1.19
CA GLU A 67 0.25 -4.37 -2.32
C GLU A 67 1.20 -3.81 -3.38
N LYS A 68 2.28 -3.17 -2.95
CA LYS A 68 3.30 -2.66 -3.88
C LYS A 68 3.99 -3.79 -4.63
N LEU A 69 4.32 -4.89 -3.94
CA LEU A 69 4.90 -6.07 -4.58
C LEU A 69 3.93 -6.71 -5.57
N ASP A 70 2.64 -6.79 -5.26
CA ASP A 70 1.65 -7.33 -6.19
C ASP A 70 1.50 -6.43 -7.42
N GLN A 71 1.48 -5.10 -7.25
CA GLN A 71 1.47 -4.14 -8.36
C GLN A 71 2.71 -4.25 -9.25
N ILE A 72 3.90 -4.38 -8.65
CA ILE A 72 5.15 -4.60 -9.38
C ILE A 72 5.09 -5.93 -10.16
N LYS A 73 4.65 -7.00 -9.51
CA LYS A 73 4.53 -8.32 -10.12
C LYS A 73 3.56 -8.31 -11.31
N GLN A 74 2.38 -7.68 -11.17
CA GLN A 74 1.42 -7.57 -12.27
C GLN A 74 2.00 -6.76 -13.43
N PHE A 75 2.62 -5.61 -13.15
CA PHE A 75 3.27 -4.80 -14.16
C PHE A 75 4.38 -5.57 -14.92
N MET A 76 5.27 -6.24 -14.20
CA MET A 76 6.33 -7.05 -14.81
C MET A 76 5.76 -8.15 -15.70
N TRP A 77 4.68 -8.79 -15.26
CA TRP A 77 4.01 -9.84 -16.02
C TRP A 77 3.40 -9.29 -17.31
N ASP A 78 2.74 -8.14 -17.26
CA ASP A 78 2.13 -7.51 -18.43
C ASP A 78 3.21 -7.08 -19.46
N GLU A 79 4.29 -6.44 -19.00
CA GLU A 79 5.43 -6.08 -19.87
C GLU A 79 6.09 -7.32 -20.50
N PHE A 80 6.33 -8.36 -19.69
CA PHE A 80 6.86 -9.63 -20.21
C PHE A 80 5.93 -10.23 -21.26
N TYR A 81 4.62 -10.26 -20.99
CA TYR A 81 3.64 -10.81 -21.91
C TYR A 81 3.61 -10.04 -23.23
N ILE A 82 3.56 -8.71 -23.18
CA ILE A 82 3.58 -7.85 -24.37
C ILE A 82 4.84 -8.12 -25.20
N LYS A 83 6.02 -8.06 -24.58
CA LYS A 83 7.29 -8.26 -25.27
C LYS A 83 7.43 -9.63 -25.91
N ARG A 84 7.06 -10.69 -25.19
CA ARG A 84 7.18 -12.07 -25.69
C ARG A 84 6.13 -12.41 -26.73
N THR A 85 4.89 -11.99 -26.53
CA THR A 85 3.77 -12.46 -27.35
C THR A 85 3.46 -11.55 -28.53
N ILE A 86 3.55 -10.24 -28.34
CA ILE A 86 3.21 -9.23 -29.35
C ILE A 86 4.47 -8.83 -30.12
N GLU A 87 5.51 -8.37 -29.42
CA GLU A 87 6.73 -7.82 -30.04
C GLU A 87 7.70 -8.91 -30.52
N LYS A 88 7.53 -10.14 -30.01
CA LYS A 88 8.40 -11.31 -30.29
C LYS A 88 9.86 -11.08 -29.88
N GLU A 89 10.09 -10.24 -28.89
CA GLU A 89 11.42 -9.99 -28.33
C GLU A 89 11.83 -11.09 -27.33
N ALA A 90 13.14 -11.24 -27.12
CA ALA A 90 13.64 -11.97 -25.97
C ALA A 90 13.57 -11.05 -24.75
N VAL A 91 13.13 -11.59 -23.61
CA VAL A 91 13.14 -10.88 -22.33
C VAL A 91 14.10 -11.61 -21.43
N HIS A 92 15.10 -10.90 -20.92
CA HIS A 92 16.09 -11.41 -20.00
C HIS A 92 15.74 -11.02 -18.56
N ASP A 93 16.37 -11.68 -17.59
CA ASP A 93 16.16 -11.40 -16.17
C ASP A 93 16.49 -9.93 -15.82
N THR A 94 17.50 -9.34 -16.49
CA THR A 94 17.83 -7.92 -16.33
C THR A 94 16.71 -6.98 -16.81
N ASP A 95 15.95 -7.36 -17.84
CA ASP A 95 14.80 -6.57 -18.30
C ASP A 95 13.67 -6.62 -17.26
N LEU A 96 13.44 -7.80 -16.67
CA LEU A 96 12.48 -7.97 -15.59
C LEU A 96 12.87 -7.16 -14.35
N GLU A 97 14.15 -7.16 -13.98
CA GLU A 97 14.67 -6.33 -12.90
C GLU A 97 14.47 -4.83 -13.18
N LEU A 98 14.72 -4.39 -14.42
CA LEU A 98 14.47 -3.02 -14.84
C LEU A 98 12.99 -2.64 -14.74
N PHE A 99 12.06 -3.51 -15.18
CA PHE A 99 10.62 -3.28 -15.02
C PHE A 99 10.22 -3.17 -13.55
N ALA A 100 10.78 -4.03 -12.70
CA ALA A 100 10.53 -3.98 -11.26
C ALA A 100 10.95 -2.64 -10.66
N ILE A 101 12.18 -2.20 -10.97
CA ILE A 101 12.73 -0.93 -10.48
C ILE A 101 11.95 0.27 -11.03
N GLN A 102 11.57 0.25 -12.31
CA GLN A 102 10.75 1.30 -12.92
C GLN A 102 9.42 1.44 -12.19
N LYS A 103 8.71 0.32 -11.97
CA LYS A 103 7.43 0.37 -11.28
C LYS A 103 7.55 0.77 -9.81
N ALA A 104 8.58 0.31 -9.12
CA ALA A 104 8.85 0.72 -7.75
C ALA A 104 9.06 2.24 -7.61
N ARG A 105 9.73 2.88 -8.58
CA ARG A 105 9.88 4.34 -8.62
C ARG A 105 8.54 5.06 -8.83
N GLU A 106 7.68 4.55 -9.71
CA GLU A 106 6.33 5.11 -9.89
C GLU A 106 5.49 5.03 -8.61
N LEU A 107 5.71 3.99 -7.80
CA LEU A 107 5.05 3.81 -6.51
C LEU A 107 5.70 4.61 -5.36
N ASN A 108 6.70 5.45 -5.65
CA ASN A 108 7.51 6.17 -4.66
C ASN A 108 8.16 5.24 -3.62
N TRP A 109 8.50 4.02 -4.03
CA TRP A 109 9.18 3.06 -3.15
C TRP A 109 10.70 3.17 -3.27
N ASP A 110 11.25 4.24 -2.70
CA ASP A 110 12.67 4.63 -2.83
C ASP A 110 13.67 3.56 -2.34
N ASN A 111 13.25 2.70 -1.41
CA ASN A 111 14.08 1.67 -0.80
C ASN A 111 13.91 0.27 -1.43
N PHE A 112 13.21 0.14 -2.56
CA PHE A 112 13.05 -1.12 -3.28
C PHE A 112 14.42 -1.62 -3.80
N LYS A 113 14.71 -2.91 -3.57
CA LYS A 113 15.97 -3.58 -3.93
C LYS A 113 15.70 -4.99 -4.41
#